data_AF-A0A067DIZ5-F1
#
_entry.id   AF-A0A067DIZ5-F1
#
_cell.length_a   1.000
_cell.length_b   1.000
_cell.length_c   1.000
_cell.angle_alpha   90.00
_cell.angle_beta   90.00
_cell.angle_gamma   90.00
#
_symmetry.space_group_name_H-M   'P 1'
#
loop_
_entity.id
_entity.type
_entity.pdbx_description
1 polymer ?
#
loop_
_entity_poly.entity_id
_entity_poly.type
_entity_poly.pdbx_seq_one_letter_code
_entity_poly.pdbx_strand_id
1 'polypeptide(L)'
;MKKELVRSTDLSKFSCDILISTPLRLRLAIRRKKIDLSRVEYLVLDEADKLFEVGNLLKHIDPVVKACSNPSIVRSLFSATLPDFVEELARSIMHDAVRVIVGRKNTASESIKQKLVFAGSEEGKLLALRQSFAESLNPPVLIFVQSKDRAKELYGELAFDDIRAGVIHSDLSQTQVF
;
A
#
# COMPACT_ATOMS: atom_id res chain seq x y z
N MET A 1 -4.15 -11.01 26.26
CA MET A 1 -4.92 -11.66 25.18
C MET A 1 -4.54 -11.29 23.73
N LYS A 2 -3.79 -10.21 23.42
CA LYS A 2 -3.57 -9.76 22.02
C LYS A 2 -2.30 -10.26 21.30
N LYS A 3 -1.29 -10.82 22.00
CA LYS A 3 -0.02 -11.26 21.37
C LYS A 3 0.07 -12.75 20.99
N GLU A 4 -0.72 -13.63 21.61
CA GLU A 4 -0.73 -15.06 21.27
C GLU A 4 -1.41 -15.35 19.93
N LEU A 5 -2.27 -14.45 19.46
CA LEU A 5 -3.02 -14.57 18.21
C LEU A 5 -2.14 -14.57 16.94
N VAL A 6 -0.93 -14.01 17.03
CA VAL A 6 0.00 -13.90 15.89
C VAL A 6 0.76 -15.22 15.65
N ARG A 7 0.80 -16.12 16.65
CA ARG A 7 1.58 -17.37 16.59
C ARG A 7 0.74 -18.63 16.52
N SER A 8 -0.55 -18.61 16.85
CA SER A 8 -1.39 -19.79 16.73
C SER A 8 -1.87 -19.97 15.29
N THR A 9 -1.39 -21.04 14.66
CA THR A 9 -1.69 -21.37 13.26
C THR A 9 -3.09 -21.94 13.08
N ASP A 10 -3.98 -21.87 14.07
CA ASP A 10 -5.27 -22.56 14.05
C ASP A 10 -6.42 -21.57 14.30
N LEU A 11 -6.93 -21.00 13.21
CA LEU A 11 -8.03 -20.04 13.19
C LEU A 11 -9.38 -20.72 13.52
N SER A 12 -9.46 -22.05 13.50
CA SER A 12 -10.71 -22.79 13.75
C SER A 12 -11.22 -22.69 15.20
N LYS A 13 -10.35 -22.28 16.13
CA LYS A 13 -10.65 -22.18 17.56
C LYS A 13 -11.22 -20.83 18.00
N PHE A 14 -11.35 -19.88 17.07
CA PHE A 14 -11.81 -18.52 17.37
C PHE A 14 -12.98 -18.16 16.48
N SER A 15 -14.11 -17.78 17.09
CA SER A 15 -15.17 -17.07 16.38
C SER A 15 -14.65 -15.70 15.99
N CYS A 16 -14.74 -15.36 14.71
CA CYS A 16 -14.21 -14.12 14.15
C CYS A 16 -15.30 -13.49 13.30
N ASP A 17 -15.82 -12.35 13.74
CA ASP A 17 -16.83 -11.58 12.99
C ASP A 17 -16.18 -10.68 11.94
N ILE A 18 -14.94 -10.21 12.19
CA ILE A 18 -14.19 -9.30 11.31
C ILE A 18 -12.75 -9.78 11.17
N LEU A 19 -12.32 -10.04 9.93
CA LEU A 19 -10.96 -10.43 9.60
C LEU A 19 -10.27 -9.39 8.71
N ILE A 20 -9.14 -8.89 9.16
CA ILE A 20 -8.25 -8.02 8.37
C ILE A 20 -7.01 -8.84 8.00
N SER A 21 -6.71 -8.96 6.70
CA SER A 21 -5.56 -9.74 6.23
C SER A 21 -5.04 -9.21 4.88
N THR A 22 -3.78 -9.52 4.59
CA THR A 22 -3.23 -9.37 3.24
C THR A 22 -3.61 -10.57 2.35
N PRO A 23 -3.69 -10.39 1.01
CA PRO A 23 -4.14 -11.45 0.09
C PRO A 23 -3.33 -12.74 0.18
N LEU A 24 -2.00 -12.64 0.28
CA LEU A 24 -1.11 -13.80 0.32
C LEU A 24 -1.33 -14.66 1.57
N ARG A 25 -1.51 -14.02 2.74
CA ARG A 25 -1.77 -14.71 4.01
C ARG A 25 -3.13 -15.40 3.98
N LEU A 26 -4.15 -14.72 3.45
CA LEU A 26 -5.50 -15.26 3.37
C LEU A 26 -5.59 -16.44 2.39
N ARG A 27 -4.99 -16.32 1.20
CA ARG A 27 -4.87 -17.42 0.24
C ARG A 27 -4.18 -18.65 0.84
N LEU A 28 -3.12 -18.46 1.62
CA LEU A 28 -2.42 -19.57 2.27
C LEU A 28 -3.31 -20.25 3.32
N ALA A 29 -4.09 -19.49 4.09
CA ALA A 29 -5.04 -20.02 5.07
C ALA A 29 -6.16 -20.83 4.40
N ILE A 30 -6.74 -20.31 3.31
CA ILE A 30 -7.75 -21.02 2.49
C ILE A 30 -7.17 -22.34 1.95
N ARG A 31 -5.98 -22.29 1.32
CA ARG A 31 -5.33 -23.50 0.75
C ARG A 31 -5.05 -24.57 1.82
N ARG A 32 -4.76 -24.15 3.04
CA ARG A 32 -4.53 -25.05 4.19
C ARG A 32 -5.83 -25.47 4.89
N LYS A 33 -7.00 -25.10 4.37
CA LYS A 33 -8.33 -25.35 4.95
C LYS A 33 -8.44 -24.88 6.41
N LYS A 34 -7.77 -23.77 6.73
CA LYS A 34 -7.75 -23.20 8.09
C LYS A 34 -8.84 -22.17 8.32
N ILE A 35 -9.48 -21.72 7.25
CA ILE A 35 -10.57 -20.75 7.29
C ILE A 35 -11.58 -21.10 6.20
N ASP A 36 -12.85 -20.94 6.53
CA ASP A 36 -13.96 -21.00 5.59
C ASP A 36 -14.53 -19.60 5.41
N LEU A 37 -14.57 -19.12 4.16
CA LEU A 37 -15.08 -17.81 3.80
C LEU A 37 -16.46 -17.89 3.10
N SER A 38 -17.05 -19.09 2.99
CA SER A 38 -18.32 -19.31 2.31
C SER A 38 -19.49 -18.52 2.91
N ARG A 39 -19.37 -18.14 4.18
CA ARG A 39 -20.35 -17.36 4.95
C ARG A 39 -20.07 -15.85 4.99
N VAL A 40 -18.99 -15.37 4.37
CA VAL A 40 -18.66 -13.94 4.39
C VAL A 40 -19.74 -13.15 3.67
N GLU A 41 -20.32 -12.18 4.37
CA GLU A 41 -21.36 -11.29 3.83
C GLU A 41 -20.78 -9.98 3.28
N TYR A 42 -19.60 -9.57 3.75
CA TYR A 42 -18.94 -8.33 3.33
C TYR A 42 -17.47 -8.59 2.97
N LEU A 43 -17.09 -8.23 1.74
CA LEU A 43 -15.70 -8.26 1.28
C LEU A 43 -15.25 -6.84 0.93
N VAL A 44 -14.24 -6.35 1.64
CA VAL A 44 -13.62 -5.04 1.40
C VAL A 44 -12.24 -5.23 0.78
N LEU A 45 -12.03 -4.61 -0.38
CA LEU A 45 -10.75 -4.52 -1.07
C LEU A 45 -10.25 -3.08 -0.96
N ASP A 46 -9.24 -2.85 -0.12
CA ASP A 46 -8.64 -1.53 0.09
C ASP A 46 -7.34 -1.39 -0.72
N GLU A 47 -6.98 -0.16 -1.10
CA GLU A 47 -5.87 0.16 -2.01
C GLU A 47 -5.88 -0.70 -3.30
N ALA A 48 -7.01 -0.71 -3.99
CA ALA A 48 -7.23 -1.64 -5.11
C ALA A 48 -6.24 -1.47 -6.27
N ASP A 49 -5.75 -0.26 -6.51
CA ASP A 49 -4.67 0.02 -7.46
C ASP A 49 -3.37 -0.74 -7.12
N LYS A 50 -3.03 -0.88 -5.83
CA LYS A 50 -1.93 -1.74 -5.36
C LYS A 50 -2.26 -3.21 -5.40
N LEU A 51 -3.48 -3.58 -5.01
CA LEU A 51 -3.94 -4.96 -5.07
C LEU A 51 -3.91 -5.54 -6.49
N PHE A 52 -4.23 -4.70 -7.48
CA PHE A 52 -4.32 -5.06 -8.89
C PHE A 52 -3.10 -4.64 -9.71
N GLU A 53 -2.02 -4.19 -9.07
CA GLU A 53 -0.78 -3.85 -9.77
C GLU A 53 -0.31 -5.03 -10.63
N VAL A 54 0.07 -4.74 -11.89
CA VAL A 54 0.45 -5.73 -12.89
C VAL A 54 1.58 -6.60 -12.34
N GLY A 55 1.32 -7.90 -12.17
CA GLY A 55 2.27 -8.85 -11.61
C GLY A 55 1.64 -9.90 -10.70
N ASN A 56 2.09 -9.97 -9.45
CA ASN A 56 1.90 -11.12 -8.56
C ASN A 56 0.72 -11.03 -7.58
N LEU A 57 0.14 -9.85 -7.32
CA LEU A 57 -0.87 -9.71 -6.26
C LEU A 57 -2.26 -10.17 -6.71
N LEU A 58 -2.64 -9.91 -7.97
CA LEU A 58 -3.92 -10.32 -8.54
C LEU A 58 -4.17 -11.84 -8.45
N LYS A 59 -3.16 -12.66 -8.79
CA LYS A 59 -3.23 -14.13 -8.65
C LYS A 59 -3.47 -14.61 -7.21
N HIS A 60 -3.22 -13.75 -6.21
CA HIS A 60 -3.50 -14.06 -4.81
C HIS A 60 -4.90 -13.61 -4.40
N ILE A 61 -5.51 -12.66 -5.11
CA ILE A 61 -6.85 -12.13 -4.84
C ILE A 61 -7.93 -13.00 -5.46
N ASP A 62 -7.78 -13.48 -6.70
CA ASP A 62 -8.82 -14.29 -7.34
C ASP A 62 -9.28 -15.49 -6.49
N PRO A 63 -8.37 -16.26 -5.86
CA PRO A 63 -8.79 -17.37 -4.99
C PRO A 63 -9.51 -16.91 -3.72
N VAL A 64 -9.19 -15.72 -3.21
CA VAL A 64 -9.86 -15.11 -2.05
C VAL A 64 -11.28 -14.70 -2.42
N VAL A 65 -11.44 -13.96 -3.53
CA VAL A 65 -12.76 -13.53 -4.04
C VAL A 65 -13.65 -14.74 -4.31
N LYS A 66 -13.09 -15.81 -4.91
CA LYS A 66 -13.82 -17.06 -5.17
C LYS A 66 -14.21 -17.83 -3.90
N ALA A 67 -13.37 -17.79 -2.87
CA ALA A 67 -13.69 -18.43 -1.58
C ALA A 67 -14.81 -17.72 -0.83
N CYS A 68 -14.98 -16.41 -1.06
CA CYS A 68 -16.12 -15.63 -0.58
C CYS A 68 -17.36 -15.87 -1.48
N SER A 69 -17.91 -17.08 -1.39
CA SER A 69 -18.93 -17.60 -2.31
C SER A 69 -20.38 -17.36 -1.88
N ASN A 70 -20.62 -16.56 -0.84
CA ASN A 70 -21.98 -16.24 -0.39
C ASN A 70 -22.72 -15.51 -1.53
N PRO A 71 -23.89 -16.00 -2.00
CA PRO A 71 -24.65 -15.35 -3.07
C PRO A 71 -25.12 -13.92 -2.74
N SER A 72 -25.29 -13.62 -1.45
CA SER A 72 -25.73 -12.31 -0.95
C SER A 72 -24.56 -11.40 -0.55
N ILE A 73 -23.32 -11.74 -0.93
CA ILE A 73 -22.14 -10.98 -0.55
C ILE A 73 -22.17 -9.55 -1.11
N VAL A 74 -21.92 -8.58 -0.23
CA VAL A 74 -21.66 -7.19 -0.60
C VAL A 74 -20.16 -6.99 -0.75
N ARG A 75 -19.74 -6.51 -1.91
CA ARG A 75 -18.33 -6.21 -2.20
C ARG A 75 -18.13 -4.70 -2.21
N SER A 76 -17.04 -4.23 -1.64
CA SER A 76 -16.64 -2.82 -1.65
C SER A 76 -15.18 -2.72 -2.04
N LEU A 77 -14.88 -1.74 -2.90
CA LEU A 77 -13.53 -1.51 -3.40
C LEU A 77 -13.18 -0.04 -3.19
N PHE A 78 -12.04 0.19 -2.54
CA PHE A 78 -11.50 1.52 -2.26
C PHE A 78 -10.15 1.65 -2.95
N SER A 79 -9.94 2.78 -3.60
CA SER A 79 -8.69 3.05 -4.31
C SER A 79 -8.49 4.54 -4.46
N ALA A 80 -7.27 5.01 -4.24
CA ALA A 80 -6.90 6.41 -4.44
C ALA A 80 -6.82 6.75 -5.94
N THR A 81 -6.34 5.81 -6.74
CA THR A 81 -6.29 5.93 -8.20
C THR A 81 -7.12 4.82 -8.86
N LEU A 82 -7.64 5.08 -10.06
CA LEU A 82 -8.40 4.07 -10.81
C LEU A 82 -8.01 4.11 -12.29
N PRO A 83 -6.77 3.68 -12.63
CA PRO A 83 -6.38 3.52 -14.03
C PRO A 83 -7.28 2.45 -14.69
N ASP A 84 -7.37 2.48 -16.01
CA ASP A 84 -8.41 1.73 -16.73
C ASP A 84 -8.31 0.21 -16.50
N PHE A 85 -7.10 -0.35 -16.39
CA PHE A 85 -6.90 -1.76 -16.04
C PHE A 85 -7.46 -2.14 -14.65
N VAL A 86 -7.28 -1.27 -13.65
CA VAL A 86 -7.83 -1.48 -12.29
C VAL A 86 -9.35 -1.37 -12.33
N GLU A 87 -9.89 -0.46 -13.14
CA GLU A 87 -11.34 -0.31 -13.36
C GLU A 87 -11.96 -1.55 -14.02
N GLU A 88 -11.31 -2.13 -15.03
CA GLU A 88 -11.75 -3.36 -15.68
C GLU A 88 -11.79 -4.55 -14.71
N LEU A 89 -10.73 -4.73 -13.91
CA LEU A 89 -10.67 -5.77 -12.90
C LEU A 89 -11.72 -5.57 -11.81
N ALA A 90 -11.92 -4.34 -11.35
CA ALA A 90 -12.97 -4.01 -10.39
C ALA A 90 -14.34 -4.43 -10.91
N ARG A 91 -14.67 -4.17 -12.18
CA ARG A 91 -15.95 -4.59 -12.80
C ARG A 91 -16.11 -6.11 -12.86
N SER A 92 -15.01 -6.87 -12.98
CA SER A 92 -15.09 -8.34 -12.96
C SER A 92 -15.44 -8.91 -11.58
N ILE A 93 -15.08 -8.18 -10.51
CA ILE A 93 -15.29 -8.57 -9.12
C ILE A 93 -16.61 -8.01 -8.58
N MET A 94 -17.03 -6.84 -9.04
CA MET A 94 -18.15 -6.08 -8.49
C MET A 94 -19.38 -6.23 -9.38
N HIS A 95 -20.48 -6.76 -8.83
CA HIS A 95 -21.77 -6.86 -9.54
C HIS A 95 -22.63 -5.63 -9.20
N ASP A 96 -23.13 -4.92 -10.21
CA ASP A 96 -24.02 -3.74 -10.08
C ASP A 96 -23.52 -2.67 -9.08
N ALA A 97 -22.23 -2.35 -9.14
CA ALA A 97 -21.62 -1.45 -8.15
C ALA A 97 -21.96 0.02 -8.39
N VAL A 98 -22.34 0.69 -7.31
CA VAL A 98 -22.42 2.15 -7.25
C VAL A 98 -21.02 2.74 -7.17
N ARG A 99 -20.67 3.59 -8.14
CA ARG A 99 -19.38 4.28 -8.18
C ARG A 99 -19.48 5.65 -7.52
N VAL A 100 -18.66 5.88 -6.50
CA VAL A 100 -18.50 7.18 -5.85
C VAL A 100 -17.08 7.68 -6.12
N ILE A 101 -16.95 8.86 -6.72
CA ILE A 101 -15.66 9.53 -6.96
C ILE A 101 -15.67 10.86 -6.21
N VAL A 102 -14.65 11.08 -5.39
CA VAL A 102 -14.42 12.37 -4.73
C VAL A 102 -13.32 13.11 -5.52
N GLY A 103 -13.67 14.24 -6.12
CA GLY A 103 -12.76 15.02 -6.98
C GLY A 103 -12.77 14.58 -8.45
N ARG A 104 -11.71 14.90 -9.20
CA ARG A 104 -11.57 14.53 -10.62
C ARG A 104 -10.69 13.29 -10.77
N LYS A 105 -11.10 12.34 -11.63
CA LYS A 105 -10.34 11.13 -11.97
C LYS A 105 -8.95 11.54 -12.49
N ASN A 106 -7.89 10.92 -11.97
CA ASN A 106 -6.51 11.05 -12.44
C ASN A 106 -5.92 12.48 -12.49
N THR A 107 -6.43 13.44 -11.72
CA THR A 107 -5.88 14.80 -11.69
C THR A 107 -5.05 15.00 -10.42
N ALA A 108 -3.78 15.40 -10.56
CA ALA A 108 -3.01 15.89 -9.42
C ALA A 108 -3.76 17.08 -8.80
N SER A 109 -3.76 17.20 -7.47
CA SER A 109 -4.48 18.30 -6.82
C SER A 109 -4.01 19.64 -7.36
N GLU A 110 -4.93 20.49 -7.85
CA GLU A 110 -4.62 21.84 -8.33
C GLU A 110 -3.98 22.71 -7.22
N SER A 111 -4.14 22.31 -5.96
CA SER A 111 -3.52 22.96 -4.81
C SER A 111 -2.04 22.64 -4.61
N ILE A 112 -1.47 21.67 -5.36
CA ILE A 112 -0.07 21.26 -5.23
C ILE A 112 0.77 21.95 -6.30
N LYS A 113 1.67 22.83 -5.86
CA LYS A 113 2.70 23.39 -6.74
C LYS A 113 3.77 22.34 -7.03
N GLN A 114 3.96 22.01 -8.31
CA GLN A 114 4.94 21.03 -8.76
C GLN A 114 6.08 21.73 -9.50
N LYS A 115 7.33 21.32 -9.23
CA LYS A 115 8.53 21.83 -9.89
C LYS A 115 9.39 20.66 -10.33
N LEU A 116 9.81 20.67 -11.59
CA LEU A 116 10.80 19.72 -12.12
C LEU A 116 12.15 20.41 -12.16
N VAL A 117 13.18 19.73 -11.64
CA VAL A 117 14.56 20.22 -11.63
C VAL A 117 15.43 19.19 -12.35
N PHE A 118 16.07 19.61 -13.44
CA PHE A 118 17.03 18.77 -14.14
C PHE A 118 18.38 18.84 -13.43
N ALA A 119 18.86 17.68 -12.95
CA ALA A 119 20.07 17.60 -12.13
C ALA A 119 21.31 17.10 -12.90
N GLY A 120 21.16 16.63 -14.15
CA GLY A 120 22.27 16.17 -15.00
C GLY A 120 22.89 14.81 -14.61
N SER A 121 23.22 14.61 -13.34
CA SER A 121 23.78 13.37 -12.79
C SER A 121 23.16 13.01 -11.43
N GLU A 122 23.58 11.89 -10.83
CA GLU A 122 23.15 11.52 -9.48
C GLU A 122 23.77 12.45 -8.42
N GLU A 123 25.05 12.81 -8.55
CA GLU A 123 25.72 13.78 -7.67
C GLU A 123 25.05 15.16 -7.76
N GLY A 124 24.63 15.54 -8.96
CA GLY A 124 23.87 16.78 -9.19
C GLY A 124 22.52 16.79 -8.45
N LYS A 125 21.88 15.63 -8.22
CA LYS A 125 20.61 15.57 -7.47
C LYS A 125 20.84 15.92 -6.00
N LEU A 126 21.93 15.44 -5.41
CA LEU A 126 22.28 15.76 -4.02
C LEU A 126 22.55 17.26 -3.87
N LEU A 127 23.31 17.86 -4.80
CA LEU A 127 23.55 19.31 -4.81
C LEU A 127 22.24 20.10 -4.96
N ALA A 128 21.37 19.71 -5.89
CA ALA A 128 20.07 20.35 -6.09
C ALA A 128 19.16 20.23 -4.85
N LEU A 129 19.22 19.09 -4.15
CA LEU A 129 18.51 18.89 -2.89
C LEU A 129 19.04 19.82 -1.78
N ARG A 130 20.37 19.90 -1.61
CA ARG A 130 21.02 20.82 -0.67
C ARG A 130 20.61 22.28 -0.93
N GLN A 131 20.64 22.69 -2.20
CA GLN A 131 20.18 24.01 -2.60
C GLN A 131 18.68 24.23 -2.27
N SER A 132 17.85 23.20 -2.45
CA SER A 132 16.42 23.28 -2.12
C SER A 132 16.19 23.53 -0.63
N PHE A 133 16.97 22.88 0.25
CA PHE A 133 16.93 23.14 1.71
C PHE A 133 17.35 24.57 2.07
N ALA A 134 18.35 25.12 1.38
CA ALA A 134 18.81 26.49 1.62
C ALA A 134 17.79 27.55 1.17
N GLU A 135 17.02 27.28 0.12
CA GLU A 135 16.11 28.27 -0.48
C GLU A 135 14.70 28.24 0.10
N SER A 136 14.06 27.07 0.13
CA SER A 136 12.59 27.01 0.27
C SER A 136 12.03 25.75 0.93
N LEU A 137 12.85 24.70 1.07
CA LEU A 137 12.40 23.42 1.60
C LEU A 137 12.55 23.37 3.13
N ASN A 138 11.52 23.84 3.83
CA ASN A 138 11.51 23.86 5.29
C ASN A 138 10.95 22.54 5.88
N PRO A 139 11.66 21.85 6.80
CA PRO A 139 11.15 20.68 7.50
C PRO A 139 9.84 20.97 8.27
N PRO A 140 8.92 20.00 8.41
CA PRO A 140 9.06 18.60 8.00
C PRO A 140 8.85 18.38 6.50
N VAL A 141 9.74 17.59 5.89
CA VAL A 141 9.72 17.24 4.47
C VAL A 141 9.84 15.73 4.32
N LEU A 142 9.21 15.18 3.28
CA LEU A 142 9.31 13.77 2.93
C LEU A 142 10.04 13.65 1.60
N ILE A 143 11.16 12.92 1.58
CA ILE A 143 11.97 12.69 0.39
C ILE A 143 11.84 11.23 0.00
N PHE A 144 11.26 10.97 -1.17
CA PHE A 144 11.19 9.63 -1.72
C PHE A 144 12.39 9.35 -2.61
N VAL A 145 12.98 8.16 -2.44
CA VAL A 145 14.04 7.62 -3.28
C VAL A 145 13.66 6.25 -3.78
N GLN A 146 14.28 5.82 -4.87
CA GLN A 146 13.88 4.61 -5.61
C GLN A 146 14.13 3.30 -4.85
N SER A 147 15.15 3.24 -3.98
CA SER A 147 15.54 2.01 -3.29
C SER A 147 15.90 2.27 -1.83
N LYS A 148 15.81 1.22 -1.02
CA LYS A 148 16.24 1.25 0.39
C LYS A 148 17.72 1.59 0.55
N ASP A 149 18.56 1.17 -0.40
CA ASP A 149 20.00 1.43 -0.34
C ASP A 149 20.28 2.91 -0.61
N ARG A 150 19.60 3.50 -1.61
CA ARG A 150 19.63 4.96 -1.83
C ARG A 150 19.10 5.76 -0.64
N ALA A 151 18.13 5.22 0.10
CA ALA A 151 17.63 5.89 1.31
C ALA A 151 18.70 5.95 2.40
N LYS A 152 19.47 4.86 2.58
CA LYS A 152 20.59 4.79 3.52
C LYS A 152 21.74 5.70 3.09
N GLU A 153 22.08 5.69 1.80
CA GLU A 153 23.12 6.57 1.21
C GLU A 153 22.77 8.04 1.43
N LEU A 154 21.56 8.46 1.04
CA LEU A 154 21.11 9.84 1.19
C LEU A 154 21.05 10.25 2.67
N TYR A 155 20.61 9.36 3.56
CA TYR A 155 20.62 9.63 5.00
C TYR A 155 22.03 9.91 5.52
N GLY A 156 23.03 9.14 5.06
CA GLY A 156 24.45 9.39 5.39
C GLY A 156 24.91 10.78 4.94
N GLU A 157 24.63 11.13 3.69
CA GLU A 157 24.98 12.45 3.12
C GLU A 157 24.33 13.61 3.89
N LEU A 158 23.05 13.51 4.22
CA LEU A 158 22.34 14.54 4.98
C LEU A 158 22.83 14.66 6.42
N ALA A 159 23.24 13.55 7.04
CA ALA A 159 23.83 13.56 8.37
C ALA A 159 25.20 14.27 8.38
N PHE A 160 26.01 14.14 7.32
CA PHE A 160 27.25 14.90 7.17
C PHE A 160 27.00 16.41 7.05
N ASP A 161 25.87 16.82 6.49
CA ASP A 161 25.47 18.23 6.34
C ASP A 161 24.77 18.81 7.59
N ASP A 162 24.77 18.10 8.72
CA ASP A 162 24.06 18.45 9.96
C ASP A 162 22.54 18.67 9.77
N ILE A 163 21.96 18.04 8.75
CA ILE A 163 20.52 18.06 8.51
C ILE A 163 19.86 16.96 9.34
N ARG A 164 18.96 17.36 10.25
CA ARG A 164 18.15 16.43 11.05
C ARG A 164 17.16 15.68 10.17
N ALA A 165 17.53 14.48 9.77
CA ALA A 165 16.69 13.57 8.98
C ALA A 165 16.41 12.26 9.73
N GLY A 166 15.32 11.59 9.34
CA GLY A 166 15.09 10.19 9.64
C GLY A 166 15.05 9.40 8.32
N VAL A 167 15.38 8.11 8.36
CA VAL A 167 15.29 7.23 7.20
C VAL A 167 14.22 6.16 7.46
N ILE A 168 13.40 5.86 6.45
CA ILE A 168 12.39 4.80 6.50
C ILE A 168 12.66 3.80 5.37
N HIS A 169 12.94 2.54 5.71
CA HIS A 169 13.10 1.46 4.74
C HIS A 169 12.73 0.10 5.34
N SER A 170 12.52 -0.92 4.49
CA SER A 170 12.05 -2.25 4.91
C SER A 170 12.99 -3.04 5.83
N ASP A 171 14.29 -2.72 5.86
CA ASP A 171 15.25 -3.38 6.76
C ASP A 171 15.24 -2.84 8.20
N LEU A 172 14.44 -1.80 8.50
CA LEU A 172 14.35 -1.28 9.87
C LEU A 172 13.64 -2.29 10.76
N SER A 173 14.17 -2.51 11.97
CA SER A 173 13.47 -3.28 12.98
C SER A 173 12.23 -2.53 13.48
N GLN A 174 11.27 -3.26 14.05
CA GLN A 174 10.05 -2.65 14.57
C GLN A 174 10.33 -1.60 15.66
N THR A 175 11.40 -1.78 16.45
CA THR A 175 11.85 -0.82 17.47
C THR A 175 12.57 0.41 16.89
N GLN A 176 12.91 0.39 15.60
CA GLN A 176 13.54 1.54 14.92
C GLN A 176 12.52 2.37 14.13
N VAL A 177 11.33 1.82 13.85
CA VAL A 177 10.22 2.52 13.17
C VAL A 177 9.32 3.25 14.16
N PHE A 178 9.30 2.80 15.43
CA PHE A 178 8.54 3.35 16.55
C PHE A 178 9.48 3.83 17.65
#